data_AF-A0A3M1XYG2-F1
#
_entry.id   AF-A0A3M1XYG2-F1
#
_cell.length_a   1.000
_cell.length_b   1.000
_cell.length_c   1.000
_cell.angle_alpha   90.00
_cell.angle_beta   90.00
_cell.angle_gamma   90.00
#
_symmetry.space_group_name_H-M   'P 1'
#
loop_
_entity.id
_entity.type
_entity.pdbx_description
1 polymer ?
#
loop_
_entity_poly.entity_id
_entity_poly.type
_entity_poly.pdbx_seq_one_letter_code
_entity_poly.pdbx_strand_id
1 'polypeptide(L)'
;GWTGDCAEICGGSATCTIIMDSDKTCSAQFGNSPPVIDSFAAEPTSGDAPLDVTFNCQAHDVEGEIANYHFSFGDGTEADTDTGTINHTYNDPGIYQATCRVYDSAGSSTESEPIIITVTEAAPSPVWQDITEGISVARSRTLFDRINRTFWVHLDITNLTGEDLAGPVRMILESSSIPLNPAGPGIDPDGYTEDGKPYFIIVPEGEVWASGETIEDIRLDFMLQRKRLMYELSFEVFR
;
A
#
# COMPACT_ATOMS: atom_id res chain seq x y z
N GLY A 1 -32.10 2.24 -72.71
CA GLY A 1 -31.90 2.72 -71.34
C GLY A 1 -31.49 1.55 -70.49
N TRP A 2 -30.56 1.72 -69.57
CA TRP A 2 -30.29 0.68 -68.58
C TRP A 2 -31.39 0.74 -67.50
N THR A 3 -31.78 -0.42 -66.97
CA THR A 3 -32.90 -0.59 -66.03
C THR A 3 -32.47 -1.48 -64.85
N GLY A 4 -31.38 -1.13 -64.18
CA GLY A 4 -31.01 -1.79 -62.93
C GLY A 4 -31.18 -0.85 -61.75
N ASP A 5 -31.43 -1.45 -60.59
CA ASP A 5 -31.61 -0.77 -59.32
C ASP A 5 -30.27 -0.80 -58.57
N CYS A 6 -29.64 0.36 -58.37
CA CYS A 6 -28.40 0.44 -57.58
C CYS A 6 -28.68 0.54 -56.08
N ALA A 7 -29.95 0.59 -55.65
CA ALA A 7 -30.32 0.72 -54.23
C ALA A 7 -29.94 -0.50 -53.38
N GLU A 8 -29.78 -1.69 -53.97
CA GLU A 8 -29.37 -2.90 -53.25
C GLU A 8 -27.88 -2.93 -52.88
N ILE A 9 -27.03 -2.11 -53.53
CA ILE A 9 -25.56 -2.13 -53.29
C ILE A 9 -25.24 -1.71 -51.85
N CYS A 10 -26.00 -0.76 -51.30
CA CYS A 10 -25.75 -0.23 -49.97
C CYS A 10 -26.38 -1.06 -48.83
N GLY A 11 -27.23 -2.05 -49.14
CA GLY A 11 -27.80 -2.96 -48.15
C GLY A 11 -28.53 -2.32 -46.95
N GLY A 12 -28.88 -1.03 -47.02
CA GLY A 12 -29.46 -0.27 -45.91
C GLY A 12 -28.47 0.43 -44.96
N SER A 13 -27.15 0.43 -45.26
CA SER A 13 -26.17 1.17 -44.46
C SER A 13 -26.34 2.69 -44.62
N ALA A 14 -26.38 3.41 -43.49
CA ALA A 14 -26.54 4.86 -43.45
C ALA A 14 -25.29 5.64 -43.90
N THR A 15 -24.13 4.98 -44.00
CA THR A 15 -22.86 5.58 -44.42
C THR A 15 -22.55 5.37 -45.91
N CYS A 16 -23.40 4.65 -46.63
CA CYS A 16 -23.16 4.30 -48.03
C CYS A 16 -23.76 5.34 -49.01
N THR A 17 -22.91 5.92 -49.85
CA THR A 17 -23.32 6.79 -50.97
C THR A 17 -23.11 6.07 -52.29
N ILE A 18 -24.12 6.10 -53.16
CA ILE A 18 -24.03 5.55 -54.52
C ILE A 18 -23.59 6.66 -55.46
N ILE A 19 -22.47 6.43 -56.16
CA ILE A 19 -21.97 7.32 -57.21
C ILE A 19 -22.24 6.66 -58.55
N MET A 20 -22.82 7.45 -59.46
CA MET A 20 -23.06 7.07 -60.84
C MET A 20 -22.06 7.79 -61.74
N ASP A 21 -21.14 7.04 -62.34
CA ASP A 21 -20.15 7.60 -63.25
C ASP A 21 -20.70 7.78 -64.67
N SER A 22 -20.04 8.65 -65.44
CA SER A 22 -20.43 9.01 -66.81
C SER A 22 -20.40 7.84 -67.81
N ASP A 23 -19.69 6.76 -67.47
CA ASP A 23 -19.61 5.50 -68.20
C ASP A 23 -20.69 4.47 -67.78
N LYS A 24 -21.59 4.85 -66.86
CA LYS A 24 -22.71 4.04 -66.33
C LYS A 24 -22.26 2.89 -65.43
N THR A 25 -21.12 3.00 -64.77
CA THR A 25 -20.80 2.12 -63.62
C THR A 25 -21.37 2.70 -62.32
N CYS A 26 -21.93 1.81 -61.48
CA CYS A 26 -22.29 2.13 -60.11
C CYS A 26 -21.12 1.78 -59.19
N SER A 27 -20.68 2.73 -58.37
CA SER A 27 -19.77 2.47 -57.25
C SER A 27 -20.44 2.87 -55.94
N ALA A 28 -20.28 2.05 -54.89
CA ALA A 28 -20.64 2.42 -53.53
C ALA A 28 -19.41 2.94 -52.80
N GLN A 29 -19.56 4.07 -52.13
CA GLN A 29 -18.59 4.59 -51.17
C GLN A 29 -19.17 4.46 -49.77
N PHE A 30 -18.46 3.75 -48.89
CA PHE A 30 -18.80 3.66 -47.47
C PHE A 30 -18.06 4.78 -46.74
N GLY A 31 -18.81 5.64 -46.05
CA GLY A 31 -18.28 6.66 -45.15
C GLY A 31 -17.72 6.01 -43.88
N ASN A 32 -16.73 6.66 -43.28
CA ASN A 32 -16.19 6.25 -41.99
C ASN A 32 -16.98 6.88 -40.84
N SER A 33 -17.38 6.08 -39.86
CA SER A 33 -17.94 6.56 -38.59
C SER A 33 -16.88 6.47 -37.49
N PRO A 34 -16.90 7.33 -36.46
CA PRO A 34 -16.03 7.14 -35.30
C PRO A 34 -16.31 5.81 -34.59
N PRO A 35 -15.30 5.18 -33.97
CA PRO A 35 -15.47 3.94 -33.23
C PRO A 35 -16.41 4.15 -32.02
N VAL A 36 -17.01 3.07 -31.53
CA VAL A 36 -17.90 3.08 -30.36
C VAL A 36 -17.20 2.43 -29.18
N ILE A 37 -17.14 3.12 -28.03
CA ILE A 37 -16.63 2.56 -26.77
C ILE A 37 -17.77 1.79 -26.09
N ASP A 38 -17.57 0.48 -25.93
CA ASP A 38 -18.51 -0.43 -25.27
C ASP A 38 -18.40 -0.34 -23.74
N SER A 39 -17.17 -0.26 -23.23
CA SER A 39 -16.91 -0.11 -21.81
C SER A 39 -15.54 0.51 -21.55
N PHE A 40 -15.45 1.26 -20.46
CA PHE A 40 -14.19 1.70 -19.89
C PHE A 40 -14.28 1.47 -18.37
N ALA A 41 -13.30 0.76 -17.83
CA ALA A 41 -13.25 0.34 -16.43
C ALA A 41 -11.82 0.46 -15.87
N ALA A 42 -11.73 0.58 -14.55
CA ALA A 42 -10.47 0.62 -13.81
C ALA A 42 -10.60 -0.15 -12.49
N GLU A 43 -9.55 -0.86 -12.08
CA GLU A 43 -9.50 -1.59 -10.81
C GLU A 43 -8.08 -1.58 -10.22
N PRO A 44 -7.90 -1.17 -8.94
CA PRO A 44 -8.88 -0.50 -8.07
C PRO A 44 -9.11 0.97 -8.46
N THR A 45 -10.25 1.54 -8.03
CA THR A 45 -10.55 2.98 -8.20
C THR A 45 -10.17 3.84 -6.99
N SER A 46 -9.72 3.22 -5.90
CA SER A 46 -9.23 3.93 -4.72
C SER A 46 -8.24 3.12 -3.91
N GLY A 47 -7.32 3.80 -3.24
CA GLY A 47 -6.34 3.19 -2.33
C GLY A 47 -5.21 4.16 -1.99
N ASP A 48 -4.26 3.69 -1.19
CA ASP A 48 -3.12 4.50 -0.78
C ASP A 48 -2.03 4.55 -1.85
N ALA A 49 -1.28 5.64 -1.89
CA ALA A 49 -0.10 5.77 -2.73
C ALA A 49 1.06 4.87 -2.25
N PRO A 50 1.82 4.22 -3.15
CA PRO A 50 1.59 4.13 -4.58
C PRO A 50 0.42 3.19 -4.91
N LEU A 51 -0.49 3.63 -5.78
CA LEU A 51 -1.65 2.85 -6.21
C LEU A 51 -1.47 2.33 -7.64
N ASP A 52 -1.30 1.01 -7.79
CA ASP A 52 -1.29 0.33 -9.08
C ASP A 52 -2.72 0.06 -9.56
N VAL A 53 -3.11 0.68 -10.68
CA VAL A 53 -4.44 0.58 -11.28
C VAL A 53 -4.36 -0.09 -12.65
N THR A 54 -5.22 -1.08 -12.88
CA THR A 54 -5.42 -1.70 -14.20
C THR A 54 -6.61 -1.06 -14.89
N PHE A 55 -6.40 -0.51 -16.09
CA PHE A 55 -7.44 0.04 -16.94
C PHE A 55 -7.80 -0.93 -18.07
N ASN A 56 -9.09 -1.03 -18.38
CA ASN A 56 -9.60 -1.83 -19.49
C ASN A 56 -10.64 -1.01 -20.28
N CYS A 57 -10.39 -0.82 -21.56
CA CYS A 57 -11.23 -0.10 -22.51
C CYS A 57 -11.58 -1.05 -23.66
N GLN A 58 -12.86 -1.27 -23.89
CA GLN A 58 -13.37 -2.11 -24.96
C GLN A 58 -14.15 -1.24 -25.93
N ALA A 59 -13.89 -1.43 -27.22
CA ALA A 59 -14.52 -0.68 -28.29
C ALA A 59 -14.64 -1.54 -29.54
N HIS A 60 -15.55 -1.13 -30.42
CA HIS A 60 -15.68 -1.68 -31.76
C HIS A 60 -15.84 -0.56 -32.79
N ASP A 61 -15.44 -0.84 -34.02
CA ASP A 61 -15.71 -0.02 -35.18
C ASP A 61 -16.70 -0.78 -36.08
N VAL A 62 -17.72 -0.09 -36.58
CA VAL A 62 -18.82 -0.72 -37.34
C VAL A 62 -18.37 -1.05 -38.75
N GLU A 63 -17.53 -0.20 -39.34
CA GLU A 63 -17.07 -0.32 -40.73
C GLU A 63 -15.65 -0.87 -40.85
N GLY A 64 -14.90 -0.99 -39.75
CA GLY A 64 -13.48 -1.33 -39.77
C GLY A 64 -12.96 -1.94 -38.47
N GLU A 65 -11.67 -1.71 -38.22
CA GLU A 65 -10.93 -2.21 -37.06
C GLU A 65 -10.40 -1.03 -36.22
N ILE A 66 -10.27 -1.27 -34.91
CA ILE A 66 -9.63 -0.35 -33.98
C ILE A 66 -8.13 -0.33 -34.24
N ALA A 67 -7.59 0.87 -34.44
CA ALA A 67 -6.17 1.09 -34.69
C ALA A 67 -5.36 1.21 -33.39
N ASN A 68 -5.83 1.98 -32.42
CA ASN A 68 -5.17 2.11 -31.12
C ASN A 68 -6.11 2.63 -30.02
N TYR A 69 -5.69 2.41 -28.78
CA TYR A 69 -6.26 3.01 -27.58
C TYR A 69 -5.23 3.96 -26.97
N HIS A 70 -5.66 5.15 -26.60
CA HIS A 70 -4.86 6.18 -25.96
C HIS A 70 -5.48 6.49 -24.59
N PHE A 71 -4.70 6.34 -23.52
CA PHE A 71 -5.14 6.59 -22.16
C PHE A 71 -4.53 7.89 -21.65
N SER A 72 -5.36 8.74 -21.06
CA SER A 72 -4.91 9.86 -20.23
C SER A 72 -5.24 9.54 -18.79
N PHE A 73 -4.24 9.51 -17.90
CA PHE A 73 -4.42 9.08 -16.50
C PHE A 73 -4.84 10.23 -15.57
N GLY A 74 -4.83 11.47 -16.06
CA GLY A 74 -5.22 12.64 -15.28
C GLY A 74 -4.14 13.18 -14.33
N ASP A 75 -2.97 12.53 -14.24
CA ASP A 75 -1.76 13.01 -13.53
C ASP A 75 -0.75 13.71 -14.46
N GLY A 76 -1.13 13.94 -15.71
CA GLY A 76 -0.29 14.52 -16.75
C GLY A 76 0.51 13.48 -17.56
N THR A 77 0.38 12.19 -17.23
CA THR A 77 0.93 11.10 -18.04
C THR A 77 -0.13 10.50 -18.96
N GLU A 78 0.32 9.98 -20.10
CA GLU A 78 -0.50 9.39 -21.15
C GLU A 78 0.23 8.19 -21.75
N ALA A 79 -0.52 7.22 -22.28
CA ALA A 79 0.06 6.04 -22.90
C ALA A 79 -0.86 5.39 -23.95
N ASP A 80 -0.25 4.76 -24.95
CA ASP A 80 -0.96 4.03 -26.00
C ASP A 80 -0.84 2.51 -25.84
N THR A 81 -1.87 1.77 -26.27
CA THR A 81 -1.88 0.30 -26.34
C THR A 81 -2.77 -0.18 -27.48
N ASP A 82 -2.44 -1.35 -28.04
CA ASP A 82 -3.24 -1.98 -29.09
C ASP A 82 -4.35 -2.88 -28.53
N THR A 83 -4.28 -3.24 -27.24
CA THR A 83 -5.18 -4.25 -26.63
C THR A 83 -6.32 -3.64 -25.82
N GLY A 84 -6.31 -2.33 -25.60
CA GLY A 84 -7.24 -1.65 -24.70
C GLY A 84 -7.02 -1.96 -23.21
N THR A 85 -5.93 -2.63 -22.83
CA THR A 85 -5.58 -2.88 -21.42
C THR A 85 -4.21 -2.29 -21.09
N ILE A 86 -4.12 -1.58 -19.97
CA ILE A 86 -2.87 -0.96 -19.49
C ILE A 86 -2.86 -0.83 -17.96
N ASN A 87 -1.66 -0.90 -17.36
CA ASN A 87 -1.46 -0.62 -15.95
C ASN A 87 -0.81 0.75 -15.77
N HIS A 88 -1.21 1.47 -14.72
CA HIS A 88 -0.62 2.75 -14.34
C HIS A 88 -0.48 2.87 -12.83
N THR A 89 0.61 3.47 -12.37
CA THR A 89 0.90 3.66 -10.94
C THR A 89 0.79 5.13 -10.58
N TYR A 90 -0.16 5.45 -9.70
CA TYR A 90 -0.25 6.79 -9.12
C TYR A 90 0.62 6.87 -7.86
N ASN A 91 1.75 7.59 -7.96
CA ASN A 91 2.73 7.68 -6.88
C ASN A 91 2.37 8.70 -5.79
N ASP A 92 1.51 9.65 -6.13
CA ASP A 92 1.16 10.76 -5.24
C ASP A 92 -0.35 10.74 -4.91
N PRO A 93 -0.73 11.12 -3.67
CA PRO A 93 -2.13 11.30 -3.30
C PRO A 93 -2.82 12.35 -4.17
N GLY A 94 -4.05 12.08 -4.60
CA GLY A 94 -4.78 12.94 -5.51
C GLY A 94 -6.10 12.34 -5.98
N ILE A 95 -6.89 13.17 -6.65
CA ILE A 95 -8.09 12.74 -7.38
C ILE A 95 -7.79 12.90 -8.87
N TYR A 96 -7.77 11.78 -9.58
CA TYR A 96 -7.41 11.73 -10.99
C TYR A 96 -8.62 11.38 -11.85
N GLN A 97 -8.72 12.02 -13.02
CA GLN A 97 -9.77 11.75 -14.00
C GLN A 97 -9.15 11.04 -15.19
N ALA A 98 -9.23 9.71 -15.19
CA ALA A 98 -8.68 8.90 -16.27
C ALA A 98 -9.69 8.81 -17.42
N THR A 99 -9.21 8.86 -18.66
CA THR A 99 -10.02 8.71 -19.89
C THR A 99 -9.36 7.75 -20.86
N CYS A 100 -10.16 7.11 -21.71
CA CYS A 100 -9.71 6.31 -22.84
C CYS A 100 -10.23 6.94 -24.15
N ARG A 101 -9.33 7.19 -25.09
CA ARG A 101 -9.65 7.59 -26.45
C ARG A 101 -9.29 6.48 -27.42
N VAL A 102 -10.22 6.11 -28.28
CA VAL A 102 -10.06 5.00 -29.22
C VAL A 102 -10.04 5.53 -30.63
N TYR A 103 -9.08 5.10 -31.45
CA TYR A 103 -8.92 5.49 -32.84
C TYR A 103 -9.25 4.32 -33.76
N ASP A 104 -9.96 4.58 -34.85
CA ASP A 104 -10.16 3.63 -35.94
C ASP A 104 -9.02 3.68 -36.97
N SER A 105 -8.97 2.70 -37.86
CA SER A 105 -7.97 2.61 -38.95
C SER A 105 -8.05 3.73 -40.00
N ALA A 106 -9.16 4.48 -40.06
CA ALA A 106 -9.38 5.60 -40.97
C ALA A 106 -9.08 6.97 -40.32
N GLY A 107 -8.69 6.98 -39.04
CA GLY A 107 -8.25 8.15 -38.29
C GLY A 107 -9.35 8.91 -37.53
N SER A 108 -10.57 8.40 -37.44
CA SER A 108 -11.55 8.98 -36.50
C SER A 108 -11.36 8.44 -35.10
N SER A 109 -11.91 9.14 -34.10
CA SER A 109 -11.76 8.75 -32.71
C SER A 109 -12.96 9.09 -31.85
N THR A 110 -13.14 8.32 -30.78
CA THR A 110 -14.13 8.56 -29.71
C THR A 110 -13.43 8.54 -28.35
N GLU A 111 -13.88 9.40 -27.42
CA GLU A 111 -13.35 9.50 -26.07
C GLU A 111 -14.41 9.07 -25.05
N SER A 112 -13.98 8.36 -24.01
CA SER A 112 -14.85 7.88 -22.94
C SER A 112 -15.23 8.99 -21.96
N GLU A 113 -16.31 8.77 -21.21
CA GLU A 113 -16.50 9.49 -19.95
C GLU A 113 -15.35 9.16 -18.97
N PRO A 114 -14.98 10.09 -18.07
CA PRO A 114 -13.87 9.88 -17.17
C PRO A 114 -14.21 8.93 -16.01
N ILE A 115 -13.23 8.13 -15.59
CA ILE A 115 -13.25 7.38 -14.33
C ILE A 115 -12.47 8.15 -13.28
N ILE A 116 -13.06 8.28 -12.09
CA ILE A 116 -12.41 8.91 -10.95
C ILE A 116 -11.55 7.88 -10.21
N ILE A 117 -10.25 8.16 -10.10
CA ILE A 117 -9.33 7.41 -9.23
C ILE A 117 -9.00 8.28 -8.02
N THR A 118 -9.22 7.74 -6.82
CA THR A 118 -8.97 8.44 -5.56
C THR A 118 -7.77 7.82 -4.85
N VAL A 119 -6.65 8.53 -4.84
CA VAL A 119 -5.41 8.08 -4.21
C VAL A 119 -5.22 8.84 -2.91
N THR A 120 -5.12 8.11 -1.81
CA THR A 120 -4.89 8.67 -0.47
C THR A 120 -3.43 8.59 -0.07
N GLU A 121 -3.03 9.45 0.88
CA GLU A 121 -1.73 9.33 1.51
C GLU A 121 -1.70 8.03 2.33
N ALA A 122 -0.68 7.20 2.10
CA ALA A 122 -0.47 6.02 2.92
C ALA A 122 -0.36 6.42 4.38
N ALA A 123 -1.09 5.71 5.24
CA ALA A 123 -0.91 5.88 6.68
C ALA A 123 0.57 5.66 7.03
N PRO A 124 1.14 6.46 7.95
CA PRO A 124 2.49 6.21 8.43
C PRO A 124 2.56 4.76 8.94
N SER A 125 3.59 4.03 8.50
CA SER A 125 3.82 2.70 9.04
C SER A 125 4.08 2.81 10.54
N PRO A 126 3.55 1.90 11.37
CA PRO A 126 3.78 1.95 12.79
C PRO A 126 5.27 1.74 13.08
N VAL A 127 5.80 2.54 13.99
CA VAL A 127 7.22 2.54 14.39
C VAL A 127 7.34 2.46 15.91
N TRP A 128 8.50 1.99 16.35
CA TRP A 128 8.87 2.08 17.76
C TRP A 128 9.23 3.52 18.11
N GLN A 129 8.52 4.09 19.08
CA GLN A 129 8.75 5.43 19.61
C GLN A 129 9.37 5.34 21.02
N ASP A 130 10.50 6.03 21.23
CA ASP A 130 11.14 6.13 22.55
C ASP A 130 10.25 6.90 23.55
N ILE A 131 9.96 6.25 24.67
CA ILE A 131 9.18 6.78 25.79
C ILE A 131 9.96 6.77 27.10
N THR A 132 11.28 6.52 27.05
CA THR A 132 12.14 6.32 28.23
C THR A 132 12.04 7.44 29.25
N GLU A 133 11.94 8.70 28.81
CA GLU A 133 11.82 9.86 29.70
C GLU A 133 10.53 9.87 30.52
N GLY A 134 9.47 9.23 30.02
CA GLY A 134 8.17 9.11 30.68
C GLY A 134 8.02 7.85 31.54
N ILE A 135 9.05 7.01 31.64
CA ILE A 135 9.00 5.76 32.41
C ILE A 135 9.86 5.87 33.67
N SER A 136 9.28 5.50 34.82
CA SER A 136 10.02 5.36 36.07
C SER A 136 10.34 3.88 36.33
N VAL A 137 11.60 3.59 36.68
CA VAL A 137 12.05 2.24 37.03
C VAL A 137 12.59 2.22 38.46
N ALA A 138 11.82 1.60 39.36
CA ALA A 138 12.30 1.23 40.69
C ALA A 138 12.97 -0.15 40.62
N ARG A 139 14.11 -0.31 41.32
CA ARG A 139 14.96 -1.49 41.20
C ARG A 139 15.24 -2.08 42.57
N SER A 140 15.10 -3.39 42.71
CA SER A 140 15.58 -4.09 43.90
C SER A 140 17.10 -4.00 44.02
N ARG A 141 17.62 -4.26 45.22
CA ARG A 141 19.03 -4.62 45.34
C ARG A 141 19.29 -5.89 44.53
N THR A 142 20.50 -6.05 44.03
CA THR A 142 20.92 -7.28 43.39
C THR A 142 20.78 -8.44 44.37
N LEU A 143 19.94 -9.42 44.01
CA LEU A 143 19.74 -10.66 44.74
C LEU A 143 20.62 -11.74 44.13
N PHE A 144 21.09 -12.69 44.93
CA PHE A 144 21.89 -13.80 44.43
C PHE A 144 21.59 -15.10 45.15
N ASP A 145 21.64 -16.19 44.40
CA ASP A 145 21.62 -17.55 44.91
C ASP A 145 22.98 -18.18 44.68
N ARG A 146 23.69 -18.44 45.78
CA ARG A 146 25.05 -19.01 45.74
C ARG A 146 25.06 -20.48 45.29
N ILE A 147 23.98 -21.22 45.54
CA ILE A 147 23.85 -22.63 45.18
C ILE A 147 23.63 -22.74 43.68
N ASN A 148 22.69 -21.94 43.15
CA ASN A 148 22.32 -21.95 41.74
C ASN A 148 23.21 -21.06 40.84
N ARG A 149 24.12 -20.28 41.43
CA ARG A 149 25.02 -19.33 40.74
C ARG A 149 24.26 -18.32 39.86
N THR A 150 23.05 -17.95 40.26
CA THR A 150 22.24 -16.93 39.57
C THR A 150 22.21 -15.66 40.40
N PHE A 151 22.27 -14.52 39.74
CA PHE A 151 22.01 -13.23 40.38
C PHE A 151 21.03 -12.42 39.53
N TRP A 152 20.15 -11.68 40.18
CA TRP A 152 19.00 -11.07 39.52
C TRP A 152 18.58 -9.76 40.17
N VAL A 153 17.73 -9.04 39.46
CA VAL A 153 17.06 -7.84 39.95
C VAL A 153 15.57 -7.97 39.68
N HIS A 154 14.76 -7.40 40.57
CA HIS A 154 13.36 -7.14 40.32
C HIS A 154 13.20 -5.67 39.96
N LEU A 155 12.36 -5.41 38.96
CA LEU A 155 12.03 -4.08 38.48
C LEU A 155 10.54 -3.84 38.68
N ASP A 156 10.21 -2.70 39.25
CA ASP A 156 8.85 -2.16 39.22
C ASP A 156 8.88 -0.96 38.27
N ILE A 157 8.06 -1.03 37.23
CA ILE A 157 8.09 -0.08 36.11
C ILE A 157 6.77 0.67 36.11
N THR A 158 6.81 1.99 36.19
CA THR A 158 5.62 2.85 36.26
C THR A 158 5.49 3.70 35.01
N ASN A 159 4.32 3.72 34.39
CA ASN A 159 3.99 4.64 33.30
C ASN A 159 3.75 6.04 33.87
N LEU A 160 4.66 6.98 33.61
CA LEU A 160 4.54 8.39 33.99
C LEU A 160 4.50 9.31 32.76
N THR A 161 4.15 8.77 31.58
CA THR A 161 4.04 9.56 30.34
C THR A 161 2.93 10.60 30.39
N GLY A 162 1.96 10.42 31.30
CA GLY A 162 0.78 11.27 31.41
C GLY A 162 -0.40 10.77 30.59
N GLU A 163 -0.24 9.72 29.79
CA GLU A 163 -1.27 9.10 28.97
C GLU A 163 -1.31 7.57 29.11
N ASP A 164 -2.42 6.97 28.71
CA ASP A 164 -2.56 5.52 28.63
C ASP A 164 -1.81 5.00 27.40
N LEU A 165 -0.98 3.99 27.58
CA LEU A 165 -0.17 3.40 26.51
C LEU A 165 -0.81 2.11 26.04
N ALA A 166 -1.35 2.10 24.82
CA ALA A 166 -1.74 0.87 24.15
C ALA A 166 -0.48 0.11 23.71
N GLY A 167 -0.41 -1.18 24.02
CA GLY A 167 0.69 -2.03 23.61
C GLY A 167 0.71 -2.33 22.10
N PRO A 168 1.84 -2.82 21.59
CA PRO A 168 2.94 -3.35 22.37
C PRO A 168 3.91 -2.29 22.92
N VAL A 169 4.34 -2.47 24.17
CA VAL A 169 5.41 -1.70 24.82
C VAL A 169 6.56 -2.66 25.13
N ARG A 170 7.77 -2.29 24.73
CA ARG A 170 8.99 -3.06 24.99
C ARG A 170 9.96 -2.31 25.90
N MET A 171 10.60 -3.07 26.77
CA MET A 171 11.79 -2.68 27.52
C MET A 171 13.02 -3.21 26.78
N ILE A 172 14.01 -2.37 26.50
CA ILE A 172 15.27 -2.76 25.86
C ILE A 172 16.39 -2.66 26.89
N LEU A 173 17.25 -3.68 26.92
CA LEU A 173 18.51 -3.64 27.68
C LEU A 173 19.61 -3.04 26.82
N GLU A 174 19.76 -1.72 26.89
CA GLU A 174 20.69 -0.91 26.10
C GLU A 174 22.14 -1.34 26.29
N SER A 175 22.52 -1.54 27.55
CA SER A 175 23.83 -2.02 27.91
C SER A 175 23.74 -2.80 29.21
N SER A 176 24.59 -3.80 29.36
CA SER A 176 24.83 -4.42 30.66
C SER A 176 26.30 -4.77 30.79
N SER A 177 26.89 -4.38 31.92
CA SER A 177 28.21 -4.82 32.31
C SER A 177 28.28 -6.35 32.39
N ILE A 178 27.22 -7.05 32.77
CA ILE A 178 27.18 -8.52 32.92
C ILE A 178 26.14 -9.11 31.97
N PRO A 179 26.45 -10.13 31.17
CA PRO A 179 25.47 -10.75 30.27
C PRO A 179 24.25 -11.30 31.02
N LEU A 180 23.09 -11.28 30.36
CA LEU A 180 21.90 -12.01 30.81
C LEU A 180 22.21 -13.51 30.95
N ASN A 181 21.52 -14.16 31.88
CA ASN A 181 21.59 -15.60 32.08
C ASN A 181 20.34 -16.26 31.49
N PRO A 182 20.39 -16.73 30.23
CA PRO A 182 19.24 -17.36 29.57
C PRO A 182 18.91 -18.76 30.12
N ALA A 183 19.74 -19.29 31.03
CA ALA A 183 19.43 -20.54 31.75
C ALA A 183 18.84 -20.25 33.14
N GLY A 184 18.62 -18.99 33.48
CA GLY A 184 18.02 -18.56 34.74
C GLY A 184 16.49 -18.66 34.72
N PRO A 185 15.83 -18.69 35.90
CA PRO A 185 14.38 -18.62 36.03
C PRO A 185 13.75 -17.23 35.77
N GLY A 186 14.54 -16.21 35.41
CA GLY A 186 14.05 -14.89 34.99
C GLY A 186 13.38 -14.91 33.61
N ILE A 187 12.91 -13.75 33.15
CA ILE A 187 12.36 -13.64 31.80
C ILE A 187 13.48 -13.71 30.76
N ASP A 188 13.27 -14.52 29.73
CA ASP A 188 14.10 -14.51 28.53
C ASP A 188 13.70 -13.32 27.62
N PRO A 189 14.64 -12.77 26.82
CA PRO A 189 14.28 -11.76 25.83
C PRO A 189 13.27 -12.32 24.81
N ASP A 190 12.24 -11.55 24.50
CA ASP A 190 11.28 -11.87 23.44
C ASP A 190 11.90 -11.74 22.05
N GLY A 191 13.00 -11.00 21.95
CA GLY A 191 13.79 -10.86 20.73
C GLY A 191 14.96 -9.89 20.89
N TYR A 192 15.50 -9.47 19.75
CA TYR A 192 16.61 -8.52 19.67
C TYR A 192 16.24 -7.40 18.69
N THR A 193 16.64 -6.16 19.02
CA THR A 193 16.55 -5.03 18.08
C THR A 193 17.47 -5.26 16.87
N GLU A 194 17.35 -4.43 15.84
CA GLU A 194 18.23 -4.51 14.66
C GLU A 194 19.72 -4.37 15.02
N ASP A 195 20.02 -3.58 16.07
CA ASP A 195 21.37 -3.42 16.61
C ASP A 195 21.81 -4.56 17.55
N GLY A 196 20.99 -5.60 17.72
CA GLY A 196 21.30 -6.78 18.53
C GLY A 196 21.12 -6.58 20.04
N LYS A 197 20.35 -5.58 20.49
CA LYS A 197 20.03 -5.39 21.92
C LYS A 197 18.82 -6.24 22.30
N PRO A 198 18.86 -7.00 23.41
CA PRO A 198 17.71 -7.81 23.80
C PRO A 198 16.57 -6.92 24.30
N TYR A 199 15.34 -7.25 23.93
CA TYR A 199 14.14 -6.58 24.41
C TYR A 199 13.14 -7.56 25.03
N PHE A 200 12.23 -7.01 25.84
CA PHE A 200 11.18 -7.72 26.57
C PHE A 200 9.88 -6.96 26.39
N ILE A 201 8.82 -7.62 25.94
CA ILE A 201 7.49 -7.06 25.83
C ILE A 201 6.88 -7.01 27.22
N ILE A 202 6.71 -5.80 27.75
CA ILE A 202 6.15 -5.55 29.08
C ILE A 202 4.64 -5.28 29.03
N VAL A 203 4.14 -4.84 27.87
CA VAL A 203 2.71 -4.70 27.57
C VAL A 203 2.49 -5.30 26.19
N PRO A 204 1.72 -6.39 26.04
CA PRO A 204 1.47 -7.01 24.76
C PRO A 204 0.48 -6.20 23.90
N GLU A 205 0.40 -6.55 22.61
CA GLU A 205 -0.58 -5.96 21.70
C GLU A 205 -2.02 -6.18 22.21
N GLY A 206 -2.84 -5.12 22.16
CA GLY A 206 -4.24 -5.15 22.61
C GLY A 206 -4.45 -4.90 24.10
N GLU A 207 -3.38 -4.83 24.89
CA GLU A 207 -3.44 -4.38 26.29
C GLU A 207 -3.14 -2.89 26.42
N VAL A 208 -3.63 -2.28 27.52
CA VAL A 208 -3.43 -0.87 27.82
C VAL A 208 -2.73 -0.77 29.17
N TRP A 209 -1.64 -0.03 29.20
CA TRP A 209 -0.91 0.31 30.41
C TRP A 209 -1.28 1.73 30.83
N ALA A 210 -2.10 1.83 31.87
CA ALA A 210 -2.71 3.09 32.26
C ALA A 210 -1.69 4.08 32.83
N SER A 211 -1.96 5.37 32.67
CA SER A 211 -1.13 6.43 33.26
C SER A 211 -1.08 6.29 34.79
N GLY A 212 0.12 6.21 35.35
CA GLY A 212 0.38 5.99 36.77
C GLY A 212 0.39 4.53 37.23
N GLU A 213 0.04 3.59 36.34
CA GLU A 213 0.06 2.16 36.65
C GLU A 213 1.49 1.62 36.72
N THR A 214 1.73 0.67 37.65
CA THR A 214 3.02 0.02 37.83
C THR A 214 2.92 -1.46 37.48
N ILE A 215 3.81 -1.92 36.60
CA ILE A 215 4.07 -3.33 36.34
C ILE A 215 5.15 -3.76 37.35
N GLU A 216 4.76 -4.62 38.27
CA GLU A 216 5.60 -5.03 39.40
C GLU A 216 6.38 -6.32 39.11
N ASP A 217 7.49 -6.50 39.84
CA ASP A 217 8.21 -7.77 39.97
C ASP A 217 8.82 -8.34 38.68
N ILE A 218 9.18 -7.51 37.70
CA ILE A 218 9.87 -7.96 36.48
C ILE A 218 11.28 -8.45 36.85
N ARG A 219 11.53 -9.75 36.66
CA ARG A 219 12.77 -10.41 37.05
C ARG A 219 13.75 -10.56 35.88
N LEU A 220 14.88 -9.84 35.96
CA LEU A 220 16.01 -10.03 35.04
C LEU A 220 17.15 -10.82 35.69
N ASP A 221 17.52 -11.94 35.08
CA ASP A 221 18.60 -12.81 35.53
C ASP A 221 19.89 -12.56 34.73
N PHE A 222 21.02 -12.55 35.45
CA PHE A 222 22.34 -12.27 34.88
C PHE A 222 23.36 -13.35 35.28
N MET A 223 24.40 -13.50 34.46
CA MET A 223 25.45 -14.53 34.63
C MET A 223 26.44 -14.19 35.76
N LEU A 224 26.52 -14.99 36.82
CA LEU A 224 27.36 -14.65 37.98
C LEU A 224 28.81 -14.30 37.62
N GLN A 225 29.19 -13.03 37.80
CA GLN A 225 30.54 -12.51 37.55
C GLN A 225 31.04 -11.69 38.73
N ARG A 226 32.36 -11.68 38.96
CA ARG A 226 33.02 -10.90 40.04
C ARG A 226 33.19 -9.43 39.65
N LYS A 227 32.09 -8.77 39.28
CA LYS A 227 32.05 -7.33 38.99
C LYS A 227 30.69 -6.75 39.37
N ARG A 228 30.61 -5.44 39.51
CA ARG A 228 29.36 -4.74 39.81
C ARG A 228 28.43 -4.80 38.60
N LEU A 229 27.15 -5.11 38.84
CA LEU A 229 26.12 -4.99 37.82
C LEU A 229 25.79 -3.50 37.61
N MET A 230 26.05 -3.05 36.39
CA MET A 230 25.58 -1.80 35.80
C MET A 230 24.82 -2.17 34.52
N TYR A 231 23.65 -1.55 34.31
CA TYR A 231 22.87 -1.68 33.09
C TYR A 231 22.03 -0.43 32.85
N GLU A 232 21.69 -0.22 31.59
CA GLU A 232 20.82 0.84 31.10
C GLU A 232 19.62 0.22 30.40
N LEU A 233 18.45 0.82 30.62
CA LEU A 233 17.19 0.41 30.02
C LEU A 233 16.62 1.58 29.24
N SER A 234 16.03 1.29 28.10
CA SER A 234 15.16 2.18 27.36
C SER A 234 13.79 1.51 27.16
N PHE A 235 12.79 2.32 26.83
CA PHE A 235 11.42 1.87 26.65
C PHE A 235 10.88 2.45 25.37
N GLU A 236 10.20 1.61 24.60
CA GLU A 236 9.56 2.02 23.37
C GLU A 236 8.14 1.50 23.29
N VAL A 237 7.24 2.29 22.71
CA VAL A 237 5.87 1.88 22.37
C VAL A 237 5.75 1.81 20.85
N PHE A 238 4.98 0.84 20.35
CA PHE A 238 4.73 0.71 18.91
C PHE A 238 3.48 1.52 18.53
N ARG A 239 3.63 2.48 17.61
CA ARG A 239 2.57 3.39 17.16
C ARG A 239 2.66 3.69 15.67
#